data_AF-A0A2I0IHR3-F1
#
_entry.id   AF-A0A2I0IHR3-F1
#
_cell.length_a   1.000
_cell.length_b   1.000
_cell.length_c   1.000
_cell.angle_alpha   90.00
_cell.angle_beta   90.00
_cell.angle_gamma   90.00
#
_symmetry.space_group_name_H-M   'P 1'
#
loop_
_entity.id
_entity.type
_entity.pdbx_description
1 polymer ?
#
loop_
_entity_poly.entity_id
_entity_poly.type
_entity_poly.pdbx_seq_one_letter_code
_entity_poly.pdbx_strand_id
1 'polypeptide(L)'
;MASALFRFLAALGRNVIVANTFGSFALVTVFVMGGFILSYNDVKKWWIWGYWISPMMYGQNAIAVNEFLGQRWGQVPPNSTDSLGVMVLKSRGLFVEARWYWISVGALIGYILLFNFLFTLALRYLDPLGKPQAVLSKEALDEKIANMTRGDVELSSRGSKNPSVREVESRRSVSSGRTLSKRVGSFNDSDLNRRRGMVLPFQPFSMVFDEIRYAIDMPQ
;
A
#
# COMPACT_ATOMS: atom_id res chain seq x y z
N MET A 1 -2.54 -0.85 -16.68
CA MET A 1 -1.17 -1.45 -16.67
C MET A 1 -0.34 -0.93 -15.49
N ALA A 2 -0.05 0.38 -15.39
CA ALA A 2 0.83 0.94 -14.35
C ALA A 2 0.48 0.52 -12.90
N SER A 3 -0.78 0.57 -12.50
CA SER A 3 -1.20 0.12 -11.16
C SER A 3 -0.85 -1.35 -10.88
N ALA A 4 -0.96 -2.24 -11.88
CA ALA A 4 -0.60 -3.64 -11.74
C ALA A 4 0.92 -3.83 -11.59
N LEU A 5 1.72 -3.07 -12.36
CA LEU A 5 3.17 -3.05 -12.26
C LEU A 5 3.62 -2.58 -10.86
N PHE A 6 3.05 -1.47 -10.34
CA PHE A 6 3.43 -0.98 -9.01
C PHE A 6 2.99 -1.91 -7.88
N ARG A 7 1.82 -2.55 -8.00
CA ARG A 7 1.38 -3.58 -7.04
C ARG A 7 2.34 -4.77 -7.05
N PHE A 8 2.73 -5.23 -8.23
CA PHE A 8 3.72 -6.30 -8.38
C PHE A 8 5.08 -5.94 -7.75
N LEU A 9 5.61 -4.74 -8.04
CA LEU A 9 6.87 -4.27 -7.46
C LEU A 9 6.79 -4.13 -5.93
N ALA A 10 5.65 -3.68 -5.40
CA ALA A 10 5.42 -3.60 -3.96
C ALA A 10 5.39 -4.99 -3.31
N ALA A 11 4.72 -5.97 -3.94
CA ALA A 11 4.70 -7.35 -3.46
C ALA A 11 6.10 -7.99 -3.49
N LEU A 12 6.88 -7.76 -4.55
CA LEU A 12 8.27 -8.23 -4.62
C LEU A 12 9.17 -7.59 -3.55
N GLY A 13 9.00 -6.29 -3.33
CA GLY A 13 9.81 -5.54 -2.38
C GLY A 13 9.63 -6.02 -0.94
N ARG A 14 8.45 -6.54 -0.58
CA ARG A 14 8.06 -7.07 0.77
C ARG A 14 8.22 -6.10 1.96
N ASN A 15 8.95 -5.00 1.77
CA ASN A 15 9.16 -3.90 2.69
C ASN A 15 8.97 -2.58 1.93
N VAL A 16 8.32 -1.60 2.56
CA VAL A 16 8.00 -0.30 1.95
C VAL A 16 9.26 0.43 1.47
N ILE A 17 10.36 0.36 2.22
CA ILE A 17 11.62 1.05 1.87
C ILE A 17 12.20 0.44 0.59
N VAL A 18 12.32 -0.90 0.55
CA VAL A 18 12.85 -1.64 -0.61
C VAL A 18 11.96 -1.45 -1.82
N ALA A 19 10.63 -1.55 -1.65
CA ALA A 19 9.66 -1.33 -2.71
C ALA A 19 9.76 0.08 -3.30
N ASN A 20 9.97 1.10 -2.48
CA ASN A 20 10.10 2.47 -2.95
C ASN A 20 11.39 2.69 -3.76
N THR A 21 12.53 2.21 -3.26
CA THR A 21 13.82 2.33 -3.95
C THR A 21 13.83 1.56 -5.27
N PHE A 22 13.41 0.30 -5.24
CA PHE A 22 13.36 -0.55 -6.44
C PHE A 22 12.29 -0.06 -7.43
N GLY A 23 11.13 0.37 -6.93
CA GLY A 23 10.06 0.95 -7.74
C GLY A 23 10.50 2.22 -8.47
N SER A 24 11.25 3.09 -7.80
CA SER A 24 11.80 4.32 -8.40
C SER A 24 12.78 3.99 -9.53
N PHE A 25 13.69 3.04 -9.32
CA PHE A 25 14.63 2.59 -10.35
C PHE A 25 13.91 1.93 -11.54
N ALA A 26 12.92 1.07 -11.27
CA ALA A 26 12.12 0.42 -12.30
C ALA A 26 11.34 1.44 -13.14
N LEU A 27 10.79 2.49 -12.51
CA LEU A 27 10.10 3.59 -13.19
C LEU A 27 11.04 4.28 -14.17
N VAL A 28 12.22 4.74 -13.71
CA VAL A 28 13.20 5.41 -14.57
C VAL A 28 13.58 4.51 -15.75
N THR A 29 13.81 3.22 -15.49
CA THR A 29 14.15 2.24 -16.54
C THR A 29 13.05 2.13 -17.60
N VAL A 30 11.79 2.01 -17.18
CA VAL A 30 10.63 1.91 -18.09
C VAL A 30 10.47 3.19 -18.93
N PHE A 31 10.68 4.37 -18.33
CA PHE A 31 10.62 5.66 -19.03
C PHE A 31 11.74 5.84 -20.05
N VAL A 32 12.99 5.55 -19.69
CA VAL A 32 14.15 5.68 -20.60
C VAL A 32 13.99 4.74 -21.79
N MET A 33 13.51 3.52 -21.54
CA MET A 33 13.24 2.51 -22.58
C MET A 33 11.90 2.72 -23.31
N GLY A 34 11.17 3.81 -23.04
CA GLY A 34 9.84 4.07 -23.62
C GLY A 34 9.86 4.57 -25.07
N GLY A 35 11.01 4.97 -25.60
CA GLY A 35 11.12 5.52 -26.96
C GLY A 35 11.01 7.05 -27.05
N PHE A 36 10.65 7.75 -25.97
CA PHE A 36 10.62 9.22 -25.93
C PHE A 36 11.98 9.82 -25.60
N ILE A 37 12.62 9.30 -24.54
CA ILE A 37 13.92 9.79 -24.05
C ILE A 37 15.04 9.25 -24.94
N LEU A 38 15.02 7.95 -25.21
CA LEU A 38 15.96 7.28 -26.10
C LEU A 38 15.19 6.71 -27.29
N SER A 39 15.49 7.19 -28.50
CA SER A 39 14.88 6.68 -29.73
C SER A 39 15.33 5.24 -30.00
N TYR A 40 14.46 4.44 -30.63
CA TYR A 40 14.76 3.07 -31.02
C TYR A 40 16.08 2.94 -31.78
N ASN A 41 16.37 3.88 -32.69
CA ASN A 41 17.56 3.87 -33.53
C ASN A 41 18.86 4.17 -32.75
N ASP A 42 18.75 4.83 -31.59
CA ASP A 42 19.89 5.24 -30.77
C ASP A 42 20.22 4.19 -29.69
N VAL A 43 19.37 3.18 -29.49
CA VAL A 43 19.62 2.08 -28.55
C VAL A 43 20.69 1.15 -29.13
N LYS A 44 21.74 0.87 -28.35
CA LYS A 44 22.75 -0.12 -28.72
C LYS A 44 22.11 -1.49 -28.96
N LYS A 45 22.49 -2.18 -30.04
CA LYS A 45 21.92 -3.47 -30.47
C LYS A 45 21.86 -4.53 -29.35
N TRP A 46 22.85 -4.57 -28.45
CA TRP A 46 22.89 -5.52 -27.33
C TRP A 46 21.87 -5.27 -26.21
N TRP A 47 21.21 -4.11 -26.18
CA TRP A 47 20.31 -3.65 -25.11
C TRP A 47 18.93 -3.32 -25.70
N ILE A 48 18.73 -3.61 -26.98
CA ILE A 48 17.46 -3.38 -27.66
C ILE A 48 16.30 -4.16 -27.02
N TRP A 49 16.58 -5.28 -26.34
CA TRP A 49 15.58 -6.02 -25.58
C TRP A 49 14.84 -5.16 -24.54
N GLY A 50 15.49 -4.13 -23.99
CA GLY A 50 14.93 -3.29 -22.93
C GLY A 50 13.81 -2.42 -23.49
N TYR A 51 14.02 -1.95 -24.73
CA TYR A 51 13.01 -1.25 -25.51
C TYR A 51 11.78 -2.15 -25.78
N TRP A 52 12.00 -3.40 -26.19
CA TRP A 52 10.92 -4.36 -26.49
C TRP A 52 10.15 -4.84 -25.27
N ILE A 53 10.81 -4.94 -24.11
CA ILE A 53 10.19 -5.37 -22.84
C ILE A 53 9.46 -4.20 -22.15
N SER A 54 9.79 -2.95 -22.48
CA SER A 54 9.17 -1.80 -21.84
C SER A 54 7.70 -1.67 -22.26
N PRO A 55 6.74 -1.74 -21.31
CA PRO A 55 5.34 -1.54 -21.63
C PRO A 55 5.04 -0.08 -22.03
N MET A 56 5.94 0.87 -21.70
CA MET A 56 5.83 2.27 -22.10
C MET A 56 6.03 2.46 -23.59
N MET A 57 6.89 1.66 -24.22
CA MET A 57 7.14 1.70 -25.66
C MET A 57 5.86 1.48 -26.46
N TYR A 58 5.11 0.43 -26.12
CA TYR A 58 3.83 0.13 -26.77
C TYR A 58 2.81 1.26 -26.55
N GLY A 59 2.73 1.81 -25.34
CA GLY A 59 1.82 2.92 -25.02
C GLY A 59 2.13 4.18 -25.83
N GLN A 60 3.40 4.59 -25.86
CA GLN A 60 3.84 5.75 -26.63
C GLN A 60 3.61 5.56 -28.12
N ASN A 61 3.95 4.38 -28.66
CA ASN A 61 3.78 4.08 -30.07
C ASN A 61 2.29 4.07 -30.47
N ALA A 62 1.40 3.54 -29.62
CA ALA A 62 -0.04 3.57 -29.86
C ALA A 62 -0.59 5.00 -29.97
N ILE A 63 -0.18 5.88 -29.04
CA ILE A 63 -0.63 7.28 -29.03
C ILE A 63 -0.08 8.03 -30.24
N ALA A 64 1.21 7.84 -30.55
CA ALA A 64 1.85 8.50 -31.70
C ALA A 64 1.19 8.07 -33.02
N VAL A 65 1.02 6.77 -33.24
CA VAL A 65 0.36 6.27 -34.46
C VAL A 65 -1.08 6.79 -34.55
N ASN A 66 -1.83 6.81 -33.45
CA ASN A 66 -3.20 7.30 -33.44
C ASN A 66 -3.30 8.80 -33.79
N GLU A 67 -2.38 9.62 -33.30
CA GLU A 67 -2.39 11.07 -33.56
C GLU A 67 -1.88 11.39 -34.98
N PHE A 68 -0.70 10.91 -35.33
CA PHE A 68 0.01 11.36 -36.53
C PHE A 68 -0.42 10.66 -37.82
N LEU A 69 -1.18 9.54 -37.76
CA LEU A 69 -1.89 9.02 -38.93
C LEU A 69 -3.27 9.67 -39.11
N GLY A 70 -3.65 10.59 -38.22
CA GLY A 70 -4.90 11.34 -38.32
C GLY A 70 -4.92 12.28 -39.53
N GLN A 71 -6.14 12.63 -39.98
CA GLN A 71 -6.36 13.46 -41.17
C GLN A 71 -5.62 14.81 -41.14
N ARG A 72 -5.47 15.42 -39.96
CA ARG A 72 -4.76 16.71 -39.78
C ARG A 72 -3.28 16.64 -40.17
N TRP A 73 -2.66 15.47 -39.98
CA TRP A 73 -1.25 15.20 -40.25
C TRP A 73 -1.03 14.54 -41.62
N GLY A 74 -2.11 14.27 -42.37
CA GLY A 74 -2.10 13.65 -43.68
C GLY A 74 -1.71 14.58 -44.84
N GLN A 75 -1.33 15.82 -44.55
CA GLN A 75 -0.90 16.78 -45.57
C GLN A 75 0.47 16.35 -46.13
N VAL A 76 0.61 16.43 -47.44
CA VAL A 76 1.85 16.05 -48.16
C VAL A 76 2.51 17.34 -48.65
N PRO A 77 3.72 17.67 -48.15
CA PRO A 77 4.47 18.82 -48.65
C PRO A 77 4.85 18.66 -50.12
N PRO A 78 4.96 19.74 -50.90
CA PRO A 78 5.24 19.68 -52.34
C PRO A 78 6.59 19.01 -52.71
N ASN A 79 7.49 18.80 -51.74
CA ASN A 79 8.81 18.17 -51.93
C ASN A 79 8.91 16.75 -51.36
N SER A 80 7.82 16.13 -50.90
CA SER A 80 7.86 14.80 -50.29
C SER A 80 6.73 13.90 -50.78
N THR A 81 6.97 12.59 -50.80
CA THR A 81 5.96 11.55 -51.08
C THR A 81 5.21 11.12 -49.83
N ASP A 82 5.75 11.40 -48.64
CA ASP A 82 5.19 10.98 -47.35
C ASP A 82 4.35 12.09 -46.72
N SER A 83 3.31 11.71 -45.96
CA SER A 83 2.58 12.68 -45.15
C SER A 83 3.45 13.26 -44.04
N LEU A 84 3.14 14.49 -43.61
CA LEU A 84 3.84 15.15 -42.51
C LEU A 84 3.91 14.28 -41.25
N GLY A 85 2.81 13.61 -40.90
CA GLY A 85 2.78 12.71 -39.75
C GLY A 85 3.76 11.54 -39.85
N VAL A 86 3.84 10.91 -41.02
CA VAL A 86 4.80 9.82 -41.28
C VAL A 86 6.24 10.31 -41.14
N MET A 87 6.54 11.50 -41.64
CA MET A 87 7.86 12.11 -41.53
C MET A 87 8.24 12.38 -40.06
N VAL A 88 7.30 12.89 -39.26
CA VAL A 88 7.49 13.08 -37.81
C VAL A 88 7.76 11.75 -37.11
N LEU A 89 7.00 10.69 -37.40
CA LEU A 89 7.23 9.37 -36.80
C LEU A 89 8.61 8.81 -37.15
N LYS A 90 8.97 8.86 -38.44
CA LYS A 90 10.29 8.38 -38.92
C LYS A 90 11.43 9.13 -38.24
N SER A 91 11.33 10.47 -38.16
CA SER A 91 12.37 11.29 -37.51
C SER A 91 12.54 10.98 -36.02
N ARG A 92 11.47 10.57 -35.33
CA ARG A 92 11.50 10.19 -33.91
C ARG A 92 11.82 8.70 -33.70
N GLY A 93 12.04 7.93 -34.76
CA GLY A 93 12.30 6.48 -34.69
C GLY A 93 11.12 5.67 -34.17
N LEU A 94 9.89 6.15 -34.40
CA LEU A 94 8.65 5.47 -34.03
C LEU A 94 8.11 4.66 -35.22
N PHE A 95 7.35 3.61 -34.93
CA PHE A 95 6.81 2.74 -35.98
C PHE A 95 5.61 3.38 -36.65
N VAL A 96 5.60 3.40 -37.98
CA VAL A 96 4.62 4.16 -38.76
C VAL A 96 3.35 3.36 -39.05
N GLU A 97 3.43 2.03 -39.08
CA GLU A 97 2.30 1.24 -39.55
C GLU A 97 1.12 1.19 -38.56
N ALA A 98 -0.09 1.43 -39.07
CA ALA A 98 -1.33 1.42 -38.28
C ALA A 98 -1.57 0.10 -37.49
N ARG A 99 -1.05 -1.03 -37.98
CA ARG A 99 -1.10 -2.33 -37.26
C ARG A 99 -0.46 -2.28 -35.88
N TRP A 100 0.54 -1.42 -35.68
CA TRP A 100 1.21 -1.27 -34.40
C TRP A 100 0.30 -0.72 -33.31
N TYR A 101 -0.76 0.02 -33.67
CA TYR A 101 -1.78 0.43 -32.72
C TYR A 101 -2.41 -0.78 -32.02
N TRP A 102 -2.87 -1.75 -32.80
CA TRP A 102 -3.52 -2.97 -32.28
C TRP A 102 -2.55 -3.88 -31.54
N ILE A 103 -1.32 -4.01 -32.05
CA ILE A 103 -0.25 -4.75 -31.36
C ILE A 103 0.00 -4.14 -29.97
N SER A 104 0.08 -2.82 -29.90
CA SER A 104 0.29 -2.11 -28.64
C SER A 104 -0.89 -2.26 -27.67
N VAL A 105 -2.13 -2.16 -28.16
CA VAL A 105 -3.33 -2.41 -27.33
C VAL A 105 -3.31 -3.83 -26.76
N GLY A 106 -3.03 -4.83 -27.60
CA GLY A 106 -2.90 -6.22 -27.19
C GLY A 106 -1.78 -6.42 -26.16
N ALA A 107 -0.61 -5.83 -26.41
CA ALA A 107 0.53 -5.89 -25.49
C ALA A 107 0.19 -5.27 -24.13
N LEU A 108 -0.44 -4.10 -24.08
CA LEU A 108 -0.82 -3.42 -22.84
C LEU A 108 -1.82 -4.26 -22.01
N ILE A 109 -2.80 -4.90 -22.67
CA ILE A 109 -3.72 -5.84 -22.02
C ILE A 109 -2.95 -7.05 -21.49
N GLY A 110 -2.04 -7.61 -22.30
CA GLY A 110 -1.14 -8.69 -21.91
C GLY A 110 -0.32 -8.35 -20.65
N TYR A 111 0.26 -7.15 -20.58
CA TYR A 111 0.97 -6.68 -19.40
C TYR A 111 0.08 -6.52 -18.17
N ILE A 112 -1.18 -6.10 -18.34
CA ILE A 112 -2.14 -6.05 -17.23
C ILE A 112 -2.34 -7.45 -16.66
N LEU A 113 -2.60 -8.44 -17.52
CA LEU A 113 -2.81 -9.82 -17.08
C LEU A 113 -1.54 -10.41 -16.46
N LEU A 114 -0.39 -10.23 -17.12
CA LEU A 114 0.92 -10.69 -16.67
C LEU A 114 1.27 -10.14 -15.30
N PHE A 115 1.22 -8.82 -15.09
CA PHE A 115 1.60 -8.22 -13.80
C PHE A 115 0.61 -8.57 -12.69
N ASN A 116 -0.69 -8.68 -12.97
CA ASN A 116 -1.63 -9.16 -11.96
C ASN A 116 -1.38 -10.63 -11.60
N PHE A 117 -1.09 -11.48 -12.59
CA PHE A 117 -0.74 -12.87 -12.35
C PHE A 117 0.55 -12.99 -11.52
N LEU A 118 1.62 -12.29 -11.92
CA LEU A 118 2.88 -12.26 -11.18
C LEU A 118 2.71 -11.66 -9.78
N PHE A 119 1.85 -10.66 -9.61
CA PHE A 119 1.48 -10.12 -8.30
C PHE A 119 0.81 -11.19 -7.42
N THR A 120 -0.15 -11.95 -7.96
CA THR A 120 -0.78 -13.04 -7.19
C THR A 120 0.21 -14.16 -6.84
N LEU A 121 1.13 -14.51 -7.75
CA LEU A 121 2.21 -15.46 -7.45
C LEU A 121 3.15 -14.92 -6.38
N ALA A 122 3.50 -13.63 -6.46
CA ALA A 122 4.35 -12.99 -5.47
C ALA A 122 3.71 -13.08 -4.08
N LEU A 123 2.43 -12.74 -3.95
CA LEU A 123 1.71 -12.87 -2.68
C LEU A 123 1.55 -14.32 -2.20
N ARG A 124 1.47 -15.29 -3.12
CA ARG A 124 1.31 -16.71 -2.78
C ARG A 124 2.60 -17.34 -2.26
N TYR A 125 3.74 -16.96 -2.84
CA TYR A 125 5.02 -17.65 -2.61
C TYR A 125 6.02 -16.84 -1.78
N LEU A 126 5.87 -15.52 -1.68
CA LEU A 126 6.77 -14.70 -0.87
C LEU A 126 6.19 -14.44 0.52
N ASP A 127 6.86 -15.01 1.52
CA ASP A 127 6.60 -14.69 2.92
C ASP A 127 7.08 -13.27 3.27
N PRO A 128 6.43 -12.60 4.24
CA PRO A 128 6.90 -11.32 4.76
C PRO A 128 8.33 -11.46 5.30
N LEU A 129 9.19 -10.49 5.00
CA LEU A 129 10.60 -10.49 5.41
C LEU A 129 10.84 -10.33 6.92
N GLY A 130 9.79 -10.04 7.69
CA GLY A 130 9.86 -9.93 9.14
C GLY A 130 9.40 -11.21 9.81
N LYS A 131 9.99 -11.56 10.96
CA LYS A 131 9.42 -12.59 11.84
C LYS A 131 7.96 -12.21 12.11
N PRO A 132 6.99 -13.13 12.02
CA PRO A 132 5.65 -12.87 12.54
C PRO A 132 5.85 -12.56 14.02
N GLN A 133 5.75 -11.28 14.37
CA GLN A 133 6.03 -10.83 15.73
C GLN A 133 5.14 -11.66 16.64
N ALA A 134 5.77 -12.43 17.55
CA ALA A 134 5.12 -13.43 18.36
C ALA A 134 3.97 -12.78 19.13
N VAL A 135 2.75 -12.96 18.64
CA VAL A 135 1.55 -12.67 19.39
C VAL A 135 1.53 -13.75 20.46
N LEU A 136 2.02 -13.40 21.66
CA LEU A 136 1.74 -14.21 22.85
C LEU A 136 0.22 -14.43 22.88
N SER A 137 -0.18 -15.70 22.80
CA SER A 137 -1.59 -16.08 22.85
C SER A 137 -2.20 -15.57 24.15
N LYS A 138 -3.50 -15.25 24.13
CA LYS A 138 -4.22 -14.80 25.33
C LYS A 138 -4.06 -15.79 26.49
N GLU A 139 -3.98 -17.08 26.16
CA GLU A 139 -3.69 -18.16 27.09
C GLU A 139 -2.35 -17.96 27.82
N ALA A 140 -1.28 -17.56 27.12
CA ALA A 140 0.01 -17.29 27.73
C ALA A 140 0.04 -15.97 28.54
N LEU A 141 -0.82 -15.00 28.21
CA LEU A 141 -1.00 -13.79 29.01
C LEU A 141 -1.79 -14.10 30.29
N ASP A 142 -2.87 -14.87 30.19
CA ASP A 142 -3.72 -15.28 31.31
C ASP A 142 -2.97 -16.23 32.25
N GLU A 143 -2.13 -17.13 31.72
CA GLU A 143 -1.23 -17.98 32.53
C GLU A 143 -0.19 -17.13 33.28
N LYS A 144 0.38 -16.11 32.63
CA LYS A 144 1.33 -15.20 33.27
C LYS A 144 0.67 -14.33 34.34
N ILE A 145 -0.56 -13.86 34.10
CA ILE A 145 -1.36 -13.11 35.08
C ILE A 145 -1.73 -14.01 36.25
N ALA A 146 -2.16 -15.25 36.00
CA ALA A 146 -2.49 -16.23 37.04
C ALA A 146 -1.27 -16.59 37.91
N ASN A 147 -0.10 -16.76 37.28
CA ASN A 147 1.16 -17.00 38.01
C ASN A 147 1.58 -15.78 38.85
N MET A 148 1.29 -14.56 38.40
CA MET A 148 1.56 -13.32 39.14
C MET A 148 0.59 -13.15 40.33
N THR A 149 -0.70 -13.41 40.14
CA THR A 149 -1.71 -13.40 41.22
C THR A 149 -1.45 -14.48 42.27
N ARG A 150 -0.90 -15.63 41.87
CA ARG A 150 -0.55 -16.72 42.79
C ARG A 150 0.68 -16.40 43.66
N GLY A 151 1.60 -15.58 43.15
CA GLY A 151 2.77 -15.11 43.91
C GLY A 151 2.44 -14.07 44.99
N ASP A 152 1.41 -13.24 44.78
CA ASP A 152 1.05 -12.16 45.72
C ASP A 152 0.16 -12.63 46.90
N VAL A 153 -0.46 -13.82 46.82
CA VAL A 153 -1.40 -14.31 47.84
C VAL A 153 -0.69 -14.99 49.03
N GLU A 154 0.56 -15.45 48.89
CA GLU A 154 1.30 -16.10 50.00
C GLU A 154 1.96 -15.13 50.98
N LEU A 155 1.99 -13.81 50.72
CA LEU A 155 2.79 -12.85 51.51
C LEU A 155 2.01 -11.87 52.39
N SER A 156 0.70 -12.05 52.61
CA SER A 156 -0.13 -11.05 53.33
C SER A 156 -1.03 -11.62 54.45
N SER A 157 -0.50 -12.51 55.29
CA SER A 157 -1.20 -12.90 56.53
C SER A 157 -0.31 -12.80 57.77
N ARG A 158 -0.01 -11.57 58.20
CA ARG A 158 0.43 -11.31 59.59
C ARG A 158 0.12 -9.88 60.04
N GLY A 159 -0.95 -9.71 60.83
CA GLY A 159 -1.03 -8.60 61.80
C GLY A 159 -2.35 -7.81 61.90
N SER A 160 -3.24 -8.29 62.77
CA SER A 160 -3.89 -7.54 63.87
C SER A 160 -4.89 -6.39 63.62
N LYS A 161 -6.17 -6.66 64.01
CA LYS A 161 -7.14 -5.87 64.85
C LYS A 161 -7.40 -4.39 64.44
N ASN A 162 -8.60 -3.81 64.38
CA ASN A 162 -9.96 -4.09 64.89
C ASN A 162 -10.94 -3.04 64.26
N PRO A 163 -12.26 -3.07 64.53
CA PRO A 163 -13.32 -2.78 63.54
C PRO A 163 -14.05 -1.44 63.74
N SER A 164 -14.88 -1.02 62.76
CA SER A 164 -16.26 -0.52 63.06
C SER A 164 -17.11 -0.15 61.82
N VAL A 165 -18.38 -0.59 61.87
CA VAL A 165 -19.64 0.02 61.40
C VAL A 165 -20.08 -0.07 59.91
N ARG A 166 -21.11 -0.93 59.73
CA ARG A 166 -22.41 -0.83 58.99
C ARG A 166 -22.48 0.07 57.73
N GLU A 167 -22.81 -0.46 56.55
CA GLU A 167 -24.10 -1.00 56.03
C GLU A 167 -24.86 0.04 55.18
N VAL A 168 -25.33 -0.43 54.00
CA VAL A 168 -26.55 -0.06 53.25
C VAL A 168 -26.32 0.31 51.77
N GLU A 169 -26.87 -0.57 50.93
CA GLU A 169 -27.11 -0.47 49.48
C GLU A 169 -27.96 0.76 49.08
N SER A 170 -27.92 1.17 47.80
CA SER A 170 -29.12 1.24 46.93
C SER A 170 -28.95 2.16 45.70
N ARG A 171 -28.90 1.50 44.53
CA ARG A 171 -29.75 1.71 43.33
C ARG A 171 -29.64 2.97 42.42
N ARG A 172 -29.78 2.62 41.13
CA ARG A 172 -30.36 3.34 39.94
C ARG A 172 -29.42 4.30 39.19
N SER A 173 -28.88 3.92 38.03
CA SER A 173 -29.47 3.81 36.67
C SER A 173 -29.82 5.17 36.05
N VAL A 174 -29.24 5.51 34.88
CA VAL A 174 -29.94 5.79 33.60
C VAL A 174 -28.91 6.06 32.48
N SER A 175 -29.26 5.55 31.30
CA SER A 175 -28.55 5.52 30.02
C SER A 175 -28.33 6.88 29.34
N SER A 176 -27.36 6.94 28.42
CA SER A 176 -27.51 7.71 27.19
C SER A 176 -26.89 6.93 26.01
N GLY A 177 -27.75 6.56 25.08
CA GLY A 177 -27.46 5.69 23.95
C GLY A 177 -26.85 6.42 22.75
N ARG A 178 -26.21 5.64 21.87
CA ARG A 178 -26.01 5.99 20.46
C ARG A 178 -26.36 4.79 19.60
N THR A 179 -27.46 4.90 18.88
CA THR A 179 -27.97 3.97 17.87
C THR A 179 -27.11 4.01 16.62
N LEU A 180 -26.60 2.85 16.19
CA LEU A 180 -25.95 2.63 14.90
C LEU A 180 -26.99 2.04 13.93
N SER A 181 -27.24 2.71 12.80
CA SER A 181 -28.09 2.17 11.73
C SER A 181 -27.34 1.08 10.97
N LYS A 182 -28.02 -0.05 10.75
CA LYS A 182 -27.53 -1.31 10.20
C LYS A 182 -28.26 -1.61 8.88
N ARG A 183 -27.54 -1.74 7.76
CA ARG A 183 -27.94 -2.46 6.52
C ARG A 183 -26.77 -2.44 5.54
N VAL A 184 -26.37 -3.48 4.80
CA VAL A 184 -26.55 -4.94 4.76
C VAL A 184 -25.37 -5.43 3.92
N GLY A 185 -24.79 -6.58 4.27
CA GLY A 185 -23.79 -7.29 3.48
C GLY A 185 -23.36 -8.53 4.28
N SER A 186 -24.03 -9.65 4.02
CA SER A 186 -23.77 -10.93 4.67
C SER A 186 -22.34 -11.38 4.38
N PHE A 187 -21.49 -11.40 5.40
CA PHE A 187 -20.18 -12.03 5.35
C PHE A 187 -20.02 -12.90 6.60
N ASN A 188 -19.59 -14.14 6.35
CA ASN A 188 -19.43 -15.22 7.31
C ASN A 188 -18.67 -14.79 8.58
N ASP A 189 -19.06 -15.39 9.70
CA ASP A 189 -18.66 -15.10 11.08
C ASP A 189 -17.21 -15.50 11.41
N SER A 190 -16.25 -15.26 10.49
CA SER A 190 -14.85 -15.67 10.64
C SER A 190 -13.83 -14.52 10.52
N ASP A 191 -14.26 -13.27 10.31
CA ASP A 191 -13.35 -12.17 9.90
C ASP A 191 -13.21 -10.99 10.88
N LEU A 192 -13.66 -11.12 12.14
CA LEU A 192 -13.53 -10.05 13.15
C LEU A 192 -12.12 -9.88 13.75
N ASN A 193 -11.18 -10.78 13.45
CA ASN A 193 -9.83 -10.73 14.05
C ASN A 193 -8.82 -9.85 13.30
N ARG A 194 -9.16 -9.27 12.14
CA ARG A 194 -8.16 -8.65 11.26
C ARG A 194 -7.93 -7.15 11.43
N ARG A 195 -8.43 -6.52 12.50
CA ARG A 195 -8.21 -5.08 12.75
C ARG A 195 -8.11 -4.70 14.21
N ARG A 196 -7.22 -5.35 14.96
CA ARG A 196 -6.72 -4.75 16.21
C ARG A 196 -5.32 -4.23 15.97
N GLY A 197 -5.23 -2.91 15.82
CA GLY A 197 -3.97 -2.19 15.82
C GLY A 197 -3.17 -2.51 17.08
N MET A 198 -1.87 -2.33 16.98
CA MET A 198 -0.91 -2.45 18.08
C MET A 198 -1.40 -1.64 19.29
N VAL A 199 -1.96 -2.33 20.28
CA VAL A 199 -2.20 -1.76 21.61
C VAL A 199 -0.94 -2.06 22.39
N LEU A 200 -0.04 -1.07 22.47
CA LEU A 200 0.99 -1.11 23.51
C LEU A 200 0.26 -1.24 24.85
N PRO A 201 0.64 -2.16 25.74
CA PRO A 201 0.09 -2.20 27.08
C PRO A 201 0.52 -0.93 27.80
N PHE A 202 -0.31 0.09 27.67
CA PHE A 202 -0.27 1.28 28.51
C PHE A 202 -0.98 0.91 29.79
N GLN A 203 -0.28 1.03 30.91
CA GLN A 203 -0.89 1.00 32.23
C GLN A 203 -1.32 2.44 32.55
N PRO A 204 -2.62 2.79 32.48
CA PRO A 204 -3.09 4.11 32.87
C PRO A 204 -2.86 4.32 34.36
N PHE A 205 -1.99 5.26 34.70
CA PHE A 205 -1.97 5.88 36.01
C PHE A 205 -2.82 7.16 35.93
N SER A 206 -3.95 7.17 36.63
CA SER A 206 -4.76 8.38 36.79
C SER A 206 -4.44 9.02 38.14
N MET A 207 -4.06 10.29 38.13
CA MET A 207 -3.96 11.13 39.32
C MET A 207 -5.11 12.13 39.28
N VAL A 208 -5.92 12.15 40.32
CA VAL A 208 -6.99 13.14 40.48
C VAL A 208 -6.61 14.01 41.65
N PHE A 209 -6.63 15.31 41.45
CA PHE A 209 -6.41 16.29 42.50
C PHE A 209 -7.76 16.88 42.88
N ASP A 210 -7.99 16.98 44.18
CA ASP A 210 -9.07 17.79 44.73
C ASP A 210 -8.46 19.06 45.32
N GLU A 211 -9.08 20.22 45.06
CA GLU A 211 -8.65 21.55 45.54
C GLU A 211 -7.21 22.01 45.20
N ILE A 212 -6.83 22.02 43.92
CA ILE A 212 -5.56 22.67 43.52
C ILE A 212 -5.66 24.19 43.73
N ARG A 213 -4.85 24.76 44.63
CA ARG A 213 -4.58 26.20 44.72
C ARG A 213 -3.14 26.47 44.28
N TYR A 214 -2.96 27.35 43.30
CA TYR A 214 -1.64 27.84 42.91
C TYR A 214 -1.56 29.34 43.12
N ALA A 215 -0.39 29.83 43.55
CA ALA A 215 -0.08 31.25 43.66
C ALA A 215 1.10 31.55 42.74
N ILE A 216 1.04 32.71 42.08
CA ILE A 216 2.15 33.23 41.26
C ILE A 216 2.79 34.35 42.08
N ASP A 217 4.07 34.21 42.41
CA ASP A 217 4.83 35.29 43.01
C ASP A 217 5.17 36.31 41.91
N MET A 218 4.67 37.53 42.07
CA MET A 218 4.93 38.62 41.11
C MET A 218 6.30 39.24 41.43
N PRO A 219 7.21 39.34 40.44
CA PRO A 219 8.51 39.97 40.66
C PRO A 219 8.36 41.48 40.92
N GLN A 220 9.20 42.03 41.82
CA GLN A 220 9.30 43.47 42.10
C GLN A 220 10.03 44.23 41.00
#